data_AF-A0A7Y7NAX2-F1
#
_entry.id   AF-A0A7Y7NAX2-F1
#
_cell.length_a   1.000
_cell.length_b   1.000
_cell.length_c   1.000
_cell.angle_alpha   90.00
_cell.angle_beta   90.00
_cell.angle_gamma   90.00
#
_symmetry.space_group_name_H-M   'P 1'
#
loop_
_entity.id
_entity.type
_entity.pdbx_description
1 polymer ?
#
loop_
_entity_poly.entity_id
_entity_poly.type
_entity_poly.pdbx_seq_one_letter_code
_entity_poly.pdbx_strand_id
1 'polypeptide(L)' 'MLKTNVIKIRQLMLGQSITSTDIARECNVCRSYVSHVISGRVKSERIRLKIASKLGKSTDELWPESVYE' A
#
# COMPACT_ATOMS: atom_id res chain seq x y z
N MET A 1 11.19 -8.72 -5.53
CA MET A 1 9.91 -7.98 -5.59
C MET A 1 8.77 -8.99 -5.80
N LEU A 2 8.12 -9.46 -4.73
CA LEU A 2 7.00 -10.40 -4.87
C LEU A 2 5.82 -9.66 -5.51
N LYS A 3 5.65 -9.84 -6.83
CA LYS A 3 4.49 -9.33 -7.60
C LYS A 3 3.15 -9.68 -6.93
N THR A 4 3.12 -10.78 -6.19
CA THR A 4 1.95 -11.32 -5.46
C THR A 4 1.37 -10.33 -4.43
N ASN A 5 2.19 -9.67 -3.61
CA ASN A 5 1.66 -8.75 -2.58
C ASN A 5 1.10 -7.46 -3.17
N VAL A 6 1.71 -6.96 -4.25
CA VAL A 6 1.23 -5.79 -4.99
C VAL A 6 -0.15 -6.07 -5.60
N ILE A 7 -0.34 -7.26 -6.17
CA ILE A 7 -1.62 -7.69 -6.74
C ILE A 7 -2.67 -7.81 -5.62
N LYS A 8 -2.33 -8.44 -4.50
CA LYS A 8 -3.22 -8.56 -3.32
C LYS A 8 -3.69 -7.19 -2.81
N ILE A 9 -2.76 -6.24 -2.60
CA ILE A 9 -3.11 -4.89 -2.15
C ILE A 9 -4.05 -4.21 -3.16
N ARG A 10 -3.78 -4.32 -4.46
CA ARG A 10 -4.63 -3.73 -5.50
C ARG A 10 -6.02 -4.36 -5.57
N GLN A 11 -6.12 -5.68 -5.38
CA GLN A 11 -7.42 -6.37 -5.31
C GLN A 11 -8.23 -5.94 -4.10
N LEU A 12 -7.60 -5.81 -2.93
CA LEU A 12 -8.26 -5.29 -1.72
C LEU A 12 -8.75 -3.85 -1.92
N MET A 13 -7.90 -3.01 -2.50
CA MET A 13 -8.26 -1.63 -2.85
C MET A 13 -9.47 -1.59 -3.80
N LEU A 14 -9.47 -2.42 -4.85
CA LEU A 14 -10.58 -2.52 -5.79
C LEU A 14 -11.87 -2.99 -5.11
N GLY A 15 -11.79 -4.02 -4.26
CA GLY A 15 -12.94 -4.57 -3.54
C GLY A 15 -13.57 -3.59 -2.54
N GLN A 16 -12.83 -2.56 -2.12
CA GLN A 16 -13.30 -1.51 -1.22
C GLN A 16 -13.52 -0.16 -1.92
N SER A 17 -13.46 -0.12 -3.26
CA SER A 17 -13.58 1.12 -4.05
C SER A 17 -12.58 2.21 -3.64
N ILE A 18 -11.39 1.83 -3.16
CA ILE A 18 -10.32 2.75 -2.77
C ILE A 18 -9.34 2.89 -3.93
N THR A 19 -9.09 4.11 -4.40
CA THR A 19 -8.06 4.34 -5.42
C THR A 19 -6.75 4.83 -4.81
N SER A 20 -5.64 4.62 -5.54
CA SER A 20 -4.35 5.21 -5.14
C SER A 20 -4.39 6.75 -5.14
N THR A 21 -5.29 7.35 -5.92
CA THR A 21 -5.51 8.80 -5.97
C THR A 21 -6.17 9.30 -4.69
N ASP A 22 -7.12 8.55 -4.13
CA ASP A 22 -7.78 8.91 -2.87
C ASP A 22 -6.77 8.89 -1.71
N ILE A 23 -5.98 7.82 -1.63
CA ILE A 23 -4.90 7.71 -0.64
C ILE A 23 -3.89 8.86 -0.82
N ALA A 24 -3.53 9.19 -2.06
CA ALA A 24 -2.59 10.27 -2.37
C ALA A 24 -3.12 11.63 -1.89
N ARG A 25 -4.40 11.94 -2.15
CA ARG A 25 -5.08 13.16 -1.69
C ARG A 25 -5.12 13.23 -0.16
N GLU A 26 -5.53 12.15 0.51
CA GLU A 26 -5.59 12.12 1.97
C GLU A 26 -4.23 12.24 2.65
N CYS A 27 -3.18 11.75 2.01
CA CYS A 27 -1.82 11.78 2.56
C CYS A 27 -1.02 13.01 2.15
N ASN A 28 -1.59 13.88 1.30
CA ASN A 28 -0.93 15.00 0.63
C ASN A 28 0.38 14.59 -0.08
N VAL A 29 0.32 13.55 -0.91
CA VAL A 29 1.46 13.05 -1.68
C VAL A 29 1.08 12.82 -3.14
N CYS A 30 2.08 12.67 -4.03
CA CYS A 30 1.82 12.29 -5.41
C CYS A 30 1.35 10.83 -5.52
N ARG A 31 0.49 10.55 -6.50
CA ARG A 31 0.01 9.18 -6.80
C ARG A 31 1.16 8.20 -7.06
N SER A 32 2.24 8.65 -7.71
CA SER A 32 3.45 7.85 -7.96
C SER A 32 4.10 7.40 -6.65
N TYR A 33 4.10 8.24 -5.62
CA TYR A 33 4.64 7.92 -4.30
C TYR A 33 3.84 6.78 -3.65
N VAL A 34 2.51 6.83 -3.71
CA VAL A 34 1.64 5.74 -3.24
C VAL A 34 1.92 4.44 -4.01
N SER A 35 2.09 4.52 -5.34
CA SER A 35 2.46 3.35 -6.16
C SER A 35 3.81 2.75 -5.75
N HIS A 36 4.80 3.59 -5.44
CA HIS A 36 6.11 3.15 -4.94
C HIS A 36 6.01 2.49 -3.56
N VAL A 37 5.13 2.98 -2.68
CA VAL A 37 4.88 2.36 -1.38
C VAL A 37 4.18 1.00 -1.54
N ILE A 38 3.10 0.92 -2.33
CA ILE A 38 2.38 -0.34 -2.59
C ILE A 38 3.33 -1.39 -3.18
N SER A 39 4.17 -0.96 -4.12
CA SER A 39 5.14 -1.84 -4.77
C SER A 39 6.34 -2.22 -3.89
N GLY A 40 6.49 -1.61 -2.72
CA GLY A 40 7.57 -1.85 -1.78
C GLY A 40 8.90 -1.16 -2.13
N ARG A 41 8.93 -0.33 -3.18
CA ARG A 41 10.13 0.46 -3.57
C ARG A 41 10.45 1.56 -2.57
N VAL A 42 9.42 2.09 -1.90
CA VAL A 42 9.56 3.09 -0.85
C VAL A 42 8.98 2.54 0.44
N LYS A 43 9.79 2.57 1.51
CA LYS A 43 9.36 2.21 2.86
C LYS A 43 8.90 3.47 3.58
N SER A 44 7.64 3.85 3.39
CA SER A 44 7.01 4.94 4.14
C SER A 44 6.00 4.37 5.12
N GLU A 45 6.37 4.32 6.40
CA GLU A 45 5.52 3.79 7.47
C GLU A 45 4.18 4.52 7.56
N ARG A 46 4.20 5.86 7.50
CA ARG A 46 2.98 6.70 7.49
C ARG A 46 1.99 6.28 6.41
N ILE A 47 2.46 6.08 5.18
CA ILE A 47 1.59 5.70 4.05
C ILE A 47 1.15 4.23 4.17
N ARG A 48 2.04 3.33 4.59
CA ARG A 48 1.69 1.92 4.82
C ARG A 48 0.61 1.77 5.89
N LEU A 49 0.76 2.45 7.03
CA LEU A 49 -0.23 2.48 8.10
C LEU A 49 -1.57 3.03 7.61
N LYS A 50 -1.56 4.12 6.82
CA LYS A 50 -2.79 4.68 6.27
C LYS A 50 -3.50 3.72 5.31
N ILE A 51 -2.75 3.05 4.42
CA ILE A 51 -3.30 2.04 3.51
C ILE A 51 -3.82 0.84 4.30
N ALA A 52 -3.04 0.33 5.25
CA ALA A 52 -3.38 -0.81 6.10
C ALA A 52 -4.67 -0.54 6.90
N SER A 53 -4.76 0.64 7.55
CA SER A 53 -5.95 1.11 8.26
C SER A 53 -7.17 1.18 7.36
N LYS A 54 -7.04 1.74 6.15
CA LYS A 54 -8.13 1.79 5.18
C LYS A 54 -8.60 0.41 4.73
N LEU A 55 -7.66 -0.50 4.51
CA LEU A 55 -7.96 -1.86 4.05
C LEU A 55 -8.42 -2.79 5.17
N GLY A 56 -8.36 -2.36 6.44
CA GLY A 56 -8.67 -3.18 7.61
C GLY A 56 -7.64 -4.30 7.84
N LYS A 57 -6.38 -4.07 7.44
CA LYS A 57 -5.28 -5.04 7.49
C LYS A 57 -4.12 -4.50 8.31
N SER A 58 -3.21 -5.37 8.75
CA SER A 58 -1.94 -4.92 9.34
C SER A 58 -0.92 -4.61 8.24
N THR A 59 0.07 -3.77 8.57
CA THR A 59 1.20 -3.50 7.67
C THR A 59 1.98 -4.77 7.35
N ASP A 60 2.11 -5.68 8.31
CA ASP A 60 2.86 -6.92 8.15
C ASP A 60 2.15 -7.92 7.24
N GLU A 61 0.81 -7.91 7.22
CA GLU A 61 0.03 -8.74 6.29
C GLU A 61 0.18 -8.26 4.83
N LEU A 62 0.32 -6.94 4.65
CA LEU A 62 0.41 -6.31 3.32
C LEU A 62 1.87 -6.23 2.81
N TRP A 63 2.82 -6.01 3.72
CA TRP A 63 4.26 -5.91 3.46
C TRP A 63 5.04 -6.73 4.50
N PRO A 64 5.07 -8.06 4.40
CA PRO A 64 5.86 -8.89 5.30
C PRO A 64 7.35 -8.53 5.18
N GLU A 65 7.96 -8.12 6.29
CA GLU A 65 9.36 -7.66 6.31
C GLU A 65 10.36 -8.79 6.03
N SER A 66 9.99 -10.06 6.24
CA SER A 66 10.83 -11.24 6.00
C SER A 66 11.21 -11.50 4.53
N VAL A 67 10.76 -10.67 3.60
CA VAL A 67 11.04 -10.79 2.15
C VAL A 67 11.87 -9.61 1.61
N TYR A 68 12.47 -8.81 2.50
CA TYR A 68 13.26 -7.63 2.13
C TYR A 68 14.75 -7.70 2.49
N GLU A 69 15.25 -8.90 2.83
CA GLU A 69 16.70 -9.19 2.88
C GLU A 69 17.27 -9.41 1.48
#